data_AF-A0A9D1KC37-F1
#
_entry.id   AF-A0A9D1KC37-F1
#
_cell.length_a   1.000
_cell.length_b   1.000
_cell.length_c   1.000
_cell.angle_alpha   90.00
_cell.angle_beta   90.00
_cell.angle_gamma   90.00
#
_symmetry.space_group_name_H-M   'P 1'
#
loop_
_entity.id
_entity.type
_entity.pdbx_description
1 polymer ?
#
loop_
_entity_poly.entity_id
_entity_poly.type
_entity_poly.pdbx_seq_one_letter_code
_entity_poly.pdbx_strand_id
1 'polypeptide(L)'
;MKYKIKQFMKADISKFYILGVGIICLLLIGGFFSYAMFTVSKEKSNAIRIVTGNLTYKLTVDGTEGNTLTVGSGETKTFTVTLSNNNNRTARFNFYYVGSFPSDVTAGYVTGDGLNTPPAEAGINLEKADASGSSNTYSIRVSNNSSSSATITLGVSVGLDYNDLTLPENGHLFEESKLEGPVADVIKMNIGENGAINTTDPDQTFITGTDPNNYIWYSGKLWRAVSIDPSDNSVKLVTQWNISAIPYNASGNPTFEGSYMQDWLNDTTVDGFLGNLRDYENFIKTDSVWNATLTTSTSKPESTTMVTDAVGILNIYEYTMSYSGTDSSNGYLNNGLDWWTLTPYSTSIVHSVSSNGSVFNNDFPSNANGARPSINLKSSVRIVSGDGTKDNPYRLNGDNDTNLSGTMLNTRYSGEYIRFGTGENNLYRIVSHENGTGTKITSAEPLKSGETFVTSAF
;
A
#
# COMPACT_ATOMS: atom_id res chain seq x y z
N MET A 1 -71.68 -9.34 -65.19
CA MET A 1 -71.74 -8.07 -64.44
C MET A 1 -71.49 -6.85 -65.35
N LYS A 2 -72.18 -6.75 -66.50
CA LYS A 2 -72.00 -5.69 -67.52
C LYS A 2 -73.25 -4.80 -67.73
N TYR A 3 -74.25 -4.89 -66.84
CA TYR A 3 -75.58 -4.33 -67.10
C TYR A 3 -76.05 -3.19 -66.17
N LYS A 4 -75.20 -2.65 -65.28
CA LYS A 4 -75.61 -1.53 -64.39
C LYS A 4 -74.78 -0.24 -64.48
N ILE A 5 -73.76 -0.17 -65.34
CA ILE A 5 -72.95 1.06 -65.49
C ILE A 5 -73.57 2.05 -66.48
N LYS A 6 -74.41 1.60 -67.42
CA LYS A 6 -75.05 2.49 -68.42
C LYS A 6 -76.21 3.34 -67.89
N GLN A 7 -76.71 3.10 -66.67
CA GLN A 7 -77.75 3.94 -66.06
C GLN A 7 -77.21 5.10 -65.21
N PHE A 8 -75.95 5.04 -64.75
CA PHE A 8 -75.36 6.12 -63.93
C PHE A 8 -74.91 7.35 -64.74
N MET A 9 -74.70 7.20 -66.06
CA MET A 9 -74.27 8.30 -66.94
C MET A 9 -75.42 9.11 -67.56
N LYS A 10 -76.68 8.89 -67.13
CA LYS A 10 -77.85 9.66 -67.59
C LYS A 10 -78.58 10.41 -66.46
N ALA A 11 -77.97 10.54 -65.29
CA ALA A 11 -78.49 11.39 -64.24
C ALA A 11 -77.94 12.81 -64.41
N ASP A 12 -78.81 13.79 -64.58
CA ASP A 12 -78.48 15.21 -64.41
C ASP A 12 -78.13 15.45 -62.93
N ILE A 13 -76.88 15.16 -62.57
CA ILE A 13 -76.36 15.48 -61.25
C ILE A 13 -76.28 17.00 -61.17
N SER A 14 -77.18 17.59 -60.38
CA SER A 14 -77.22 19.01 -60.09
C SER A 14 -75.83 19.53 -59.73
N LYS A 15 -75.37 20.60 -60.38
CA LYS A 15 -74.07 21.24 -60.13
C LYS A 15 -73.88 21.58 -58.65
N PHE A 16 -74.96 21.80 -57.89
CA PHE A 16 -74.94 22.01 -56.45
C PHE A 16 -74.48 20.79 -55.65
N TYR A 17 -74.78 19.58 -56.12
CA TYR A 17 -74.38 18.34 -55.45
C TYR A 17 -72.87 18.08 -55.60
N ILE A 18 -72.33 18.35 -56.79
CA ILE A 18 -70.88 18.25 -57.06
C ILE A 18 -70.12 19.30 -56.24
N LEU A 19 -70.65 20.52 -56.15
CA LEU A 19 -70.07 21.58 -55.31
C LEU A 19 -70.10 21.21 -53.82
N GLY A 20 -71.21 20.65 -53.34
CA GLY A 20 -71.36 20.21 -51.94
C GLY A 20 -70.38 19.12 -51.55
N VAL A 21 -70.20 18.10 -52.40
CA VAL A 21 -69.21 17.03 -52.17
C VAL A 21 -67.78 17.58 -52.21
N GLY A 22 -67.47 18.50 -53.12
CA GLY A 22 -66.16 19.16 -53.18
C GLY A 22 -65.81 19.95 -51.91
N ILE A 23 -66.78 20.68 -51.34
CA ILE A 23 -66.61 21.42 -50.08
C ILE A 23 -66.39 20.47 -48.90
N ILE A 24 -67.14 19.36 -48.83
CA ILE A 24 -66.98 18.36 -47.76
C ILE A 24 -65.59 17.70 -47.84
N CYS A 25 -65.11 17.37 -49.04
CA CYS A 25 -63.75 16.84 -49.22
C CYS A 25 -62.68 17.86 -48.80
N LEU A 26 -62.85 19.14 -49.12
CA LEU A 26 -61.93 20.21 -48.69
C LEU A 26 -61.90 20.38 -47.16
N LEU A 27 -63.06 20.28 -46.51
CA LEU A 27 -63.15 20.33 -45.04
C LEU A 27 -62.49 19.12 -44.37
N LEU A 28 -62.63 17.93 -44.95
CA LEU A 28 -61.97 16.71 -44.45
C LEU A 28 -60.45 16.78 -44.60
N ILE A 29 -59.94 17.29 -45.74
CA ILE A 29 -58.50 17.46 -45.97
C ILE A 29 -57.93 18.55 -45.05
N GLY A 30 -58.64 19.67 -44.89
CA GLY A 30 -58.26 20.75 -43.96
C GLY A 30 -58.25 20.29 -42.50
N GLY A 31 -59.23 19.47 -42.10
CA GLY A 31 -59.28 18.86 -40.76
C GLY A 31 -58.12 17.91 -40.50
N PHE A 32 -57.74 17.07 -41.48
CA PHE A 32 -56.60 16.16 -41.37
C PHE A 32 -55.26 16.92 -41.30
N PHE A 33 -55.07 17.94 -42.13
CA PHE A 33 -53.88 18.79 -42.07
C PHE A 33 -53.79 19.54 -40.75
N SER A 34 -54.92 20.03 -40.22
CA SER A 34 -54.97 20.72 -38.94
C SER A 34 -54.71 19.76 -37.77
N TYR A 35 -55.24 18.53 -37.81
CA TYR A 35 -54.94 17.50 -36.83
C TYR A 35 -53.46 17.09 -36.84
N ALA A 36 -52.89 16.83 -38.02
CA ALA A 36 -51.47 16.50 -38.18
C ALA A 36 -50.56 17.65 -37.74
N MET A 37 -50.87 18.90 -38.11
CA MET A 37 -50.16 20.09 -37.65
C MET A 37 -50.31 20.30 -36.14
N PHE A 38 -51.48 20.00 -35.56
CA PHE A 38 -51.72 20.04 -34.12
C PHE A 38 -50.95 18.94 -33.39
N THR A 39 -50.86 17.72 -33.94
CA THR A 39 -50.07 16.63 -33.36
C THR A 39 -48.58 16.95 -33.41
N VAL A 40 -48.08 17.45 -34.55
CA VAL A 40 -46.68 17.91 -34.70
C VAL A 40 -46.38 19.11 -33.79
N SER A 41 -47.34 20.02 -33.60
CA SER A 41 -47.18 21.16 -32.68
C SER A 41 -47.18 20.71 -31.21
N LYS A 42 -48.05 19.77 -30.82
CA LYS A 42 -48.08 19.20 -29.47
C LYS A 42 -46.85 18.32 -29.18
N GLU A 43 -46.36 17.59 -30.17
CA GLU A 43 -45.10 16.82 -30.09
C GLU A 43 -43.87 17.75 -30.07
N LYS A 44 -43.88 18.87 -30.79
CA LYS A 44 -42.83 19.91 -30.67
C LYS A 44 -42.91 20.71 -29.38
N SER A 45 -44.09 20.90 -28.77
CA SER A 45 -44.22 21.58 -27.48
C SER A 45 -43.92 20.65 -26.30
N ASN A 46 -44.07 19.33 -26.48
CA ASN A 46 -43.61 18.30 -25.54
C ASN A 46 -42.18 17.81 -25.83
N ALA A 47 -41.54 18.27 -26.92
CA ALA A 47 -40.10 18.21 -27.06
C ALA A 47 -39.52 19.21 -26.07
N ILE A 48 -39.36 18.75 -24.82
CA ILE A 48 -38.66 19.44 -23.77
C ILE A 48 -37.21 19.62 -24.24
N ARG A 49 -36.93 20.71 -24.97
CA ARG A 49 -35.59 21.27 -25.06
C ARG A 49 -35.32 21.92 -23.70
N ILE A 50 -34.99 21.10 -22.70
CA ILE A 50 -34.21 21.60 -21.58
C ILE A 50 -32.87 21.98 -22.20
N VAL A 51 -32.66 23.28 -22.40
CA VAL A 51 -31.30 23.81 -22.44
C VAL A 51 -30.80 23.63 -21.01
N THR A 52 -30.24 22.46 -20.71
CA THR A 52 -29.49 22.28 -19.48
C THR A 52 -28.37 23.30 -19.61
N GLY A 53 -28.29 24.27 -18.70
CA GLY A 53 -27.10 25.12 -18.63
C GLY A 53 -25.85 24.24 -18.64
N ASN A 54 -24.75 24.75 -19.19
CA ASN A 54 -23.50 23.99 -19.22
C ASN A 54 -23.22 23.41 -17.83
N LEU A 55 -23.14 22.08 -17.73
CA LEU A 55 -22.75 21.44 -16.49
C LEU A 55 -21.28 21.76 -16.25
N THR A 56 -20.95 22.19 -15.04
CA THR A 56 -19.58 22.55 -14.64
C THR A 56 -19.05 21.62 -13.57
N TYR A 57 -17.74 21.63 -13.39
CA TYR A 57 -17.06 20.92 -12.32
C TYR A 57 -15.99 21.83 -11.72
N LYS A 58 -15.55 21.50 -10.50
CA LYS A 58 -14.32 22.02 -9.93
C LYS A 58 -13.38 20.86 -9.64
N LEU A 59 -12.15 20.97 -10.11
CA LEU A 59 -11.09 20.00 -9.84
C LEU A 59 -9.94 20.72 -9.14
N THR A 60 -9.52 20.20 -8.00
CA THR A 60 -8.36 20.70 -7.26
C THR A 60 -7.35 19.60 -7.03
N VAL A 61 -6.07 19.93 -7.14
CA VAL A 61 -4.93 19.09 -6.78
C VAL A 61 -4.23 19.75 -5.59
N ASP A 62 -4.09 19.01 -4.49
CA ASP A 62 -3.55 19.48 -3.21
C ASP A 62 -4.20 20.81 -2.75
N GLY A 63 -5.53 20.90 -2.91
CA GLY A 63 -6.33 22.07 -2.53
C GLY A 63 -6.30 23.26 -3.50
N THR A 64 -5.48 23.21 -4.56
CA THR A 64 -5.38 24.28 -5.56
C THR A 64 -6.09 23.88 -6.85
N GLU A 65 -6.83 24.79 -7.49
CA GLU A 65 -7.46 24.49 -8.79
C GLU A 65 -6.41 24.14 -9.84
N GLY A 66 -6.58 22.99 -10.46
CA GLY A 66 -5.60 22.44 -11.38
C GLY A 66 -5.98 21.05 -11.86
N ASN A 67 -5.39 20.64 -12.96
CA ASN A 67 -5.63 19.34 -13.59
C ASN A 67 -4.33 18.64 -13.98
N THR A 68 -3.22 18.95 -13.31
CA THR A 68 -1.92 18.31 -13.60
C THR A 68 -1.28 17.81 -12.32
N LEU A 69 -0.63 16.65 -12.43
CA LEU A 69 0.20 16.07 -11.38
C LEU A 69 1.65 16.12 -11.87
N THR A 70 2.50 16.92 -11.23
CA THR A 70 3.90 17.07 -11.64
C THR A 70 4.84 16.54 -10.56
N VAL A 71 5.73 15.64 -10.95
CA VAL A 71 6.69 14.97 -10.06
C VAL A 71 8.11 15.15 -10.60
N GLY A 72 9.06 15.46 -9.72
CA GLY A 72 10.47 15.58 -10.05
C GLY A 72 11.09 14.27 -10.54
N SER A 73 12.31 14.36 -11.05
CA SER A 73 13.08 13.16 -11.44
C SER A 73 13.43 12.33 -10.20
N GLY A 74 13.27 11.01 -10.30
CA GLY A 74 13.57 10.07 -9.21
C GLY A 74 12.65 10.19 -8.00
N GLU A 75 11.55 10.93 -8.12
CA GLU A 75 10.63 11.22 -7.02
C GLU A 75 9.36 10.36 -7.15
N THR A 76 8.76 10.00 -6.02
CA THR A 76 7.38 9.51 -5.96
C THR A 76 6.60 10.40 -5.02
N LYS A 77 5.43 10.84 -5.47
CA LYS A 77 4.57 11.76 -4.72
C LYS A 77 3.12 11.27 -4.76
N THR A 78 2.40 11.50 -3.67
CA THR A 78 0.96 11.27 -3.60
C THR A 78 0.24 12.62 -3.60
N PHE A 79 -0.78 12.75 -4.44
CA PHE A 79 -1.58 13.96 -4.62
C PHE A 79 -3.00 13.73 -4.12
N THR A 80 -3.57 14.73 -3.47
CA THR A 80 -4.99 14.75 -3.10
C THR A 80 -5.79 15.47 -4.18
N VAL A 81 -6.64 14.75 -4.89
CA VAL A 81 -7.48 15.29 -5.97
C VAL A 81 -8.93 15.34 -5.53
N THR A 82 -9.53 16.52 -5.51
CA THR A 82 -10.95 16.68 -5.18
C THR A 82 -11.73 17.10 -6.41
N LEU A 83 -12.74 16.30 -6.75
CA LEU A 83 -13.70 16.57 -7.82
C LEU A 83 -15.05 16.95 -7.22
N SER A 84 -15.52 18.16 -7.52
CA SER A 84 -16.76 18.71 -6.99
C SER A 84 -17.76 19.03 -8.09
N ASN A 85 -19.03 18.75 -7.80
CA ASN A 85 -20.18 19.16 -8.58
C ASN A 85 -20.58 20.60 -8.20
N ASN A 86 -20.30 21.55 -9.09
CA ASN A 86 -20.67 22.96 -8.89
C ASN A 86 -22.07 23.30 -9.42
N ASN A 87 -22.83 22.30 -9.85
CA ASN A 87 -24.17 22.50 -10.40
C ASN A 87 -25.22 22.43 -9.29
N ASN A 88 -26.33 23.15 -9.45
CA ASN A 88 -27.47 23.12 -8.53
C ASN A 88 -28.32 21.83 -8.60
N ARG A 89 -27.81 20.80 -9.26
CA ARG A 89 -28.44 19.49 -9.46
C ARG A 89 -27.40 18.39 -9.41
N THR A 90 -27.86 17.19 -9.08
CA THR A 90 -27.09 15.96 -9.24
C THR A 90 -26.65 15.82 -10.70
N ALA A 91 -25.40 15.43 -10.91
CA ALA A 91 -24.83 15.22 -12.23
C ALA A 91 -23.87 14.03 -12.17
N ARG A 92 -23.65 13.40 -13.31
CA ARG A 92 -22.74 12.27 -13.42
C ARG A 92 -21.38 12.74 -13.88
N PHE A 93 -20.33 12.21 -13.25
CA PHE A 93 -18.94 12.59 -13.52
C PHE A 93 -18.08 11.36 -13.77
N ASN A 94 -17.13 11.50 -14.70
CA ASN A 94 -16.04 10.55 -14.89
C ASN A 94 -14.71 11.29 -14.64
N PHE A 95 -13.73 10.60 -14.06
CA PHE A 95 -12.42 11.12 -13.71
C PHE A 95 -11.35 10.15 -14.22
N TYR A 96 -10.41 10.67 -15.02
CA TYR A 96 -9.44 9.87 -15.78
C TYR A 96 -8.13 10.65 -15.99
N TYR A 97 -7.08 9.96 -16.44
CA TYR A 97 -5.89 10.62 -16.99
C TYR A 97 -5.92 10.63 -18.52
N VAL A 98 -5.21 11.59 -19.11
CA VAL A 98 -5.18 11.81 -20.56
C VAL A 98 -3.85 11.36 -21.14
N GLY A 99 -3.90 10.57 -22.21
CA GLY A 99 -2.74 10.05 -22.91
C GLY A 99 -2.11 8.86 -22.20
N SER A 100 -0.82 8.61 -22.44
CA SER A 100 -0.07 7.51 -21.83
C SER A 100 0.97 8.04 -20.83
N PHE A 101 1.32 7.23 -19.83
CA PHE A 101 2.44 7.56 -18.95
C PHE A 101 3.78 7.54 -19.72
N PRO A 102 4.71 8.47 -19.43
CA PRO A 102 6.08 8.37 -19.92
C PRO A 102 6.74 7.04 -19.50
N SER A 103 7.78 6.61 -20.21
CA SER A 103 8.59 5.46 -19.78
C SER A 103 9.11 5.69 -18.37
N ASP A 104 9.11 4.66 -17.53
CA ASP A 104 9.54 4.69 -16.13
C ASP A 104 8.68 5.55 -15.19
N VAL A 105 7.51 5.98 -15.65
CA VAL A 105 6.49 6.66 -14.83
C VAL A 105 5.29 5.76 -14.66
N THR A 106 4.82 5.63 -13.41
CA THR A 106 3.58 4.93 -13.09
C THR A 106 2.68 5.84 -12.25
N ALA A 107 1.36 5.69 -12.42
CA ALA A 107 0.39 6.36 -11.57
C ALA A 107 -0.83 5.49 -11.31
N GLY A 108 -1.38 5.60 -10.10
CA GLY A 108 -2.55 4.86 -9.69
C GLY A 108 -3.22 5.47 -8.47
N TYR A 109 -4.44 5.02 -8.16
CA TYR A 109 -5.15 5.48 -6.98
C TYR A 109 -4.76 4.70 -5.73
N VAL A 110 -4.79 5.36 -4.58
CA VAL A 110 -4.55 4.75 -3.27
C VAL A 110 -5.87 4.63 -2.54
N THR A 111 -6.14 3.46 -1.96
CA THR A 111 -7.30 3.22 -1.10
C THR A 111 -6.96 3.54 0.36
N GLY A 112 -7.95 4.01 1.12
CA GLY A 112 -7.81 4.29 2.55
C GLY A 112 -9.10 4.82 3.14
N ASP A 113 -9.15 4.94 4.46
CA ASP A 113 -10.32 5.48 5.16
C ASP A 113 -10.58 6.94 4.75
N GLY A 114 -11.83 7.24 4.40
CA GLY A 114 -12.24 8.58 3.95
C GLY A 114 -11.84 8.94 2.52
N LEU A 115 -11.18 8.05 1.77
CA LEU A 115 -10.87 8.24 0.36
C LEU A 115 -11.88 7.53 -0.55
N ASN A 116 -12.24 8.17 -1.66
CA ASN A 116 -13.05 7.55 -2.70
C ASN A 116 -12.16 6.80 -3.69
N THR A 117 -12.68 5.72 -4.26
CA THR A 117 -12.10 5.08 -5.44
C THR A 117 -12.52 5.85 -6.71
N PRO A 118 -11.62 6.09 -7.68
CA PRO A 118 -12.00 6.63 -8.97
C PRO A 118 -13.17 5.86 -9.61
N PRO A 119 -14.07 6.54 -10.33
CA PRO A 119 -15.25 5.90 -10.90
C PRO A 119 -14.87 4.94 -12.02
N ALA A 120 -15.71 3.92 -12.24
CA ALA A 120 -15.66 3.11 -13.45
C ALA A 120 -16.04 3.94 -14.69
N GLU A 121 -15.90 3.36 -15.89
CA GLU A 121 -16.14 4.04 -17.17
C GLU A 121 -17.52 4.74 -17.26
N ALA A 122 -18.56 4.13 -16.68
CA ALA A 122 -19.91 4.70 -16.66
C ALA A 122 -20.04 6.01 -15.86
N GLY A 123 -19.02 6.38 -15.07
CA GLY A 123 -19.04 7.54 -14.18
C GLY A 123 -19.79 7.29 -12.86
N ILE A 124 -19.79 8.29 -11.99
CA ILE A 124 -20.48 8.31 -10.69
C ILE A 124 -21.34 9.55 -10.54
N ASN A 125 -22.48 9.44 -9.87
CA ASN A 125 -23.32 10.59 -9.55
C ASN A 125 -22.75 11.34 -8.34
N LEU A 126 -22.56 12.64 -8.49
CA LEU A 126 -22.29 13.56 -7.38
C LEU A 126 -23.52 14.42 -7.14
N GLU A 127 -23.89 14.60 -5.88
CA GLU A 127 -25.04 15.40 -5.48
C GLU A 127 -24.86 16.87 -5.87
N LYS A 128 -25.96 17.62 -5.87
CA LYS A 128 -25.93 19.06 -6.15
C LYS A 128 -24.94 19.80 -5.24
N ALA A 129 -24.43 20.94 -5.72
CA ALA A 129 -23.57 21.83 -4.97
C ALA A 129 -24.09 22.07 -3.54
N ASP A 130 -23.17 22.11 -2.58
CA ASP A 130 -23.39 22.30 -1.15
C ASP A 130 -24.15 21.17 -0.43
N ALA A 131 -24.52 20.08 -1.12
CA ALA A 131 -25.04 18.87 -0.49
C ALA A 131 -23.92 17.93 -0.02
N SER A 132 -24.23 17.09 0.96
CA SER A 132 -23.38 15.93 1.28
C SER A 132 -23.32 15.01 0.06
N GLY A 133 -22.11 14.56 -0.33
CA GLY A 133 -21.90 13.80 -1.56
C GLY A 133 -21.75 14.65 -2.83
N SER A 134 -21.63 15.98 -2.70
CA SER A 134 -21.35 16.87 -3.84
C SER A 134 -19.91 16.81 -4.36
N SER A 135 -19.01 16.14 -3.63
CA SER A 135 -17.63 15.95 -4.04
C SER A 135 -17.10 14.57 -3.65
N ASN A 136 -16.15 14.10 -4.44
CA ASN A 136 -15.31 12.95 -4.10
C ASN A 136 -13.85 13.41 -3.99
N THR A 137 -13.11 12.76 -3.09
CA THR A 137 -11.67 12.97 -2.92
C THR A 137 -10.94 11.69 -3.27
N TYR A 138 -10.01 11.79 -4.21
CA TYR A 138 -9.16 10.70 -4.69
C TYR A 138 -7.72 10.96 -4.25
N SER A 139 -7.00 9.90 -3.87
CA SER A 139 -5.56 9.97 -3.62
C SER A 139 -4.83 9.31 -4.79
N ILE A 140 -4.04 10.07 -5.54
CA ILE A 140 -3.33 9.57 -6.73
C ILE A 140 -1.83 9.58 -6.46
N ARG A 141 -1.21 8.41 -6.46
CA ARG A 141 0.24 8.28 -6.35
C ARG A 141 0.86 8.24 -7.74
N VAL A 142 1.94 8.98 -7.90
CA VAL A 142 2.74 9.03 -9.13
C VAL A 142 4.20 8.76 -8.78
N SER A 143 4.78 7.73 -9.38
CA SER A 143 6.19 7.37 -9.25
C SER A 143 6.93 7.68 -10.54
N ASN A 144 7.96 8.52 -10.47
CA ASN A 144 8.78 8.90 -11.61
C ASN A 144 10.22 8.43 -11.43
N ASN A 145 10.55 7.29 -12.03
CA ASN A 145 11.90 6.73 -11.99
C ASN A 145 12.79 7.23 -13.15
N SER A 146 12.30 8.19 -13.95
CA SER A 146 13.06 8.76 -15.07
C SER A 146 14.03 9.85 -14.62
N SER A 147 14.97 10.22 -15.49
CA SER A 147 15.96 11.28 -15.25
C SER A 147 15.43 12.71 -15.46
N SER A 148 14.13 12.89 -15.68
CA SER A 148 13.49 14.19 -15.92
C SER A 148 12.18 14.31 -15.17
N SER A 149 11.68 15.53 -14.95
CA SER A 149 10.33 15.74 -14.39
C SER A 149 9.25 15.15 -15.29
N ALA A 150 8.22 14.54 -14.69
CA ALA A 150 7.06 14.01 -15.38
C ALA A 150 5.80 14.79 -14.98
N THR A 151 4.91 15.01 -15.95
CA THR A 151 3.60 15.64 -15.74
C THR A 151 2.51 14.77 -16.31
N ILE A 152 1.49 14.46 -15.50
CA ILE A 152 0.28 13.74 -15.89
C ILE A 152 -0.87 14.73 -15.95
N THR A 153 -1.64 14.72 -17.05
CA THR A 153 -2.85 15.55 -17.20
C THR A 153 -4.09 14.76 -16.82
N LEU A 154 -4.93 15.36 -15.98
CA LEU A 154 -6.20 14.85 -15.51
C LEU A 154 -7.34 15.39 -16.38
N GLY A 155 -8.33 14.54 -16.62
CA GLY A 155 -9.56 14.85 -17.34
C GLY A 155 -10.81 14.57 -16.50
N VAL A 156 -11.85 15.35 -16.76
CA VAL A 156 -13.18 15.18 -16.16
C VAL A 156 -14.21 15.26 -17.27
N SER A 157 -15.11 14.29 -17.31
CA SER A 157 -16.31 14.34 -18.16
C SER A 157 -17.53 14.53 -17.26
N VAL A 158 -18.47 15.38 -17.67
CA VAL A 158 -19.71 15.64 -16.93
C VAL A 158 -20.92 15.47 -17.83
N GLY A 159 -21.95 14.82 -17.31
CA GLY A 159 -23.22 14.64 -17.98
C GLY A 159 -24.39 14.53 -17.01
N LEU A 160 -25.56 14.25 -17.57
CA LEU A 160 -26.78 14.11 -16.80
C LEU A 160 -26.73 12.81 -15.98
N ASP A 161 -27.34 12.84 -14.79
CA ASP A 161 -27.29 11.80 -13.76
C ASP A 161 -27.95 10.46 -14.15
N TYR A 162 -28.70 10.45 -15.26
CA TYR A 162 -29.46 9.30 -15.78
C TYR A 162 -28.85 8.64 -17.03
N ASN A 163 -27.71 9.13 -17.54
CA ASN A 163 -27.01 8.53 -18.68
C ASN A 163 -25.60 8.15 -18.27
N ASP A 164 -25.18 6.93 -18.57
CA ASP A 164 -23.78 6.55 -18.41
C ASP A 164 -22.89 7.42 -19.31
N LEU A 165 -21.71 7.73 -18.79
CA LEU A 165 -20.69 8.42 -19.56
C LEU A 165 -19.83 7.42 -20.33
N THR A 166 -19.15 7.93 -21.34
CA THR A 166 -18.07 7.24 -22.04
C THR A 166 -16.79 8.02 -21.84
N LEU A 167 -15.67 7.30 -21.69
CA LEU A 167 -14.37 7.96 -21.69
C LEU A 167 -14.09 8.60 -23.07
N PRO A 168 -13.38 9.73 -23.12
CA PRO A 168 -12.86 10.22 -24.40
C PRO A 168 -11.81 9.25 -24.95
N GLU A 169 -11.54 9.33 -26.26
CA GLU A 169 -10.65 8.40 -26.97
C GLU A 169 -9.24 8.29 -26.37
N ASN A 170 -8.74 9.36 -25.75
CA ASN A 170 -7.45 9.43 -25.07
C ASN A 170 -7.54 9.41 -23.54
N GLY A 171 -8.71 9.09 -22.98
CA GLY A 171 -8.95 9.04 -21.53
C GLY A 171 -8.83 7.61 -21.01
N HIS A 172 -8.13 7.45 -19.89
CA HIS A 172 -7.89 6.15 -19.28
C HIS A 172 -8.15 6.17 -17.77
N LEU A 173 -8.71 5.08 -17.25
CA LEU A 173 -8.95 4.93 -15.81
C LEU A 173 -7.64 4.67 -15.06
N PHE A 174 -7.55 5.17 -13.84
CA PHE A 174 -6.47 4.81 -12.94
C PHE A 174 -6.67 3.38 -12.42
N GLU A 175 -5.61 2.58 -12.45
CA GLU A 175 -5.54 1.35 -11.66
C GLU A 175 -5.09 1.65 -10.23
N GLU A 176 -5.26 0.69 -9.33
CA GLU A 176 -4.78 0.83 -7.96
C GLU A 176 -3.24 0.91 -7.92
N SER A 177 -2.71 1.89 -7.22
CA SER A 177 -1.27 2.05 -7.05
C SER A 177 -0.75 1.03 -6.05
N LYS A 178 0.09 0.11 -6.54
CA LYS A 178 0.91 -0.72 -5.68
C LYS A 178 2.06 0.10 -5.09
N LEU A 179 2.35 -0.13 -3.81
CA LEU A 179 3.46 0.52 -3.13
C LEU A 179 4.74 -0.29 -3.37
N GLU A 180 5.45 0.05 -4.44
CA GLU A 180 6.64 -0.68 -4.93
C GLU A 180 7.79 0.30 -5.20
N GLY A 181 9.04 -0.15 -5.04
CA GLY A 181 10.20 0.71 -5.20
C GLY A 181 11.39 0.32 -4.32
N PRO A 182 12.50 1.08 -4.34
CA PRO A 182 13.58 0.90 -3.38
C PRO A 182 13.05 0.97 -1.94
N VAL A 183 13.57 0.11 -1.04
CA VAL A 183 13.04 -0.03 0.33
C VAL A 183 13.07 1.31 1.08
N ALA A 184 14.16 2.06 0.99
CA ALA A 184 14.32 3.35 1.65
C ALA A 184 13.26 4.37 1.24
N ASP A 185 12.94 4.43 -0.05
CA ASP A 185 12.01 5.39 -0.62
C ASP A 185 10.58 5.07 -0.20
N VAL A 186 10.19 3.80 -0.31
CA VAL A 186 8.84 3.33 0.07
C VAL A 186 8.56 3.58 1.55
N ILE A 187 9.52 3.29 2.44
CA ILE A 187 9.36 3.55 3.88
C ILE A 187 9.19 5.04 4.16
N LYS A 188 9.98 5.91 3.51
CA LYS A 188 9.86 7.36 3.68
C LYS A 188 8.49 7.89 3.23
N MET A 189 7.89 7.27 2.22
CA MET A 189 6.60 7.67 1.66
C MET A 189 5.39 7.15 2.46
N ASN A 190 5.53 6.01 3.12
CA ASN A 190 4.43 5.38 3.85
C ASN A 190 4.90 4.90 5.22
N ILE A 191 4.88 5.82 6.17
CA ILE A 191 5.18 5.52 7.58
C ILE A 191 3.92 5.27 8.42
N GLY A 192 2.72 5.44 7.83
CA GLY A 192 1.44 5.33 8.54
C GLY A 192 1.14 6.52 9.45
N GLU A 193 -0.10 6.61 9.94
CA GLU A 193 -0.56 7.74 10.79
C GLU A 193 0.12 7.76 12.17
N ASN A 194 0.52 6.58 12.67
CA ASN A 194 1.18 6.41 13.97
C ASN A 194 2.70 6.33 13.86
N GLY A 195 3.25 6.64 12.69
CA GLY A 195 4.67 6.67 12.41
C GLY A 195 5.20 8.07 12.16
N ALA A 196 6.50 8.25 12.38
CA ALA A 196 7.20 9.48 12.06
C ALA A 196 8.63 9.20 11.59
N ILE A 197 9.23 10.19 10.95
CA ILE A 197 10.63 10.17 10.53
C ILE A 197 11.38 11.23 11.32
N ASN A 198 12.50 10.82 11.93
CA ASN A 198 13.38 11.70 12.65
C ASN A 198 14.73 11.83 11.90
N THR A 199 15.06 13.04 11.47
CA THR A 199 16.28 13.39 10.74
C THR A 199 17.23 14.28 11.57
N THR A 200 17.14 14.26 12.90
CA THR A 200 18.02 15.09 13.75
C THR A 200 19.45 14.56 13.79
N ASP A 201 19.66 13.27 13.55
CA ASP A 201 20.97 12.68 13.34
C ASP A 201 21.39 12.83 11.86
N PRO A 202 22.53 13.48 11.54
CA PRO A 202 22.99 13.62 10.16
C PRO A 202 23.39 12.29 9.52
N ASP A 203 23.75 11.28 10.30
CA ASP A 203 24.25 10.00 9.81
C ASP A 203 23.13 8.96 9.63
N GLN A 204 21.95 9.19 10.20
CA GLN A 204 20.84 8.23 10.22
C GLN A 204 19.48 8.94 10.18
N THR A 205 18.62 8.50 9.27
CA THR A 205 17.19 8.84 9.30
C THR A 205 16.43 7.77 10.07
N PHE A 206 15.96 8.07 11.27
CA PHE A 206 15.27 7.12 12.14
C PHE A 206 13.77 7.06 11.86
N ILE A 207 13.23 5.85 11.94
CA ILE A 207 11.79 5.60 12.00
C ILE A 207 11.38 5.63 13.47
N THR A 208 10.33 6.37 13.79
CA THR A 208 9.83 6.56 15.16
C THR A 208 8.30 6.46 15.21
N GLY A 209 7.73 6.48 16.41
CA GLY A 209 6.28 6.48 16.62
C GLY A 209 5.79 5.25 17.38
N THR A 210 4.47 5.11 17.47
CA THR A 210 3.83 4.04 18.24
C THR A 210 3.54 2.81 17.40
N ASP A 211 3.14 3.00 16.14
CA ASP A 211 2.87 1.91 15.20
C ASP A 211 3.08 2.34 13.74
N PRO A 212 4.35 2.57 13.32
CA PRO A 212 4.67 2.88 11.95
C PRO A 212 4.44 1.69 11.00
N ASN A 213 4.11 1.99 9.75
CA ASN A 213 4.04 1.03 8.63
C ASN A 213 5.44 0.60 8.16
N ASN A 214 6.21 -0.04 9.04
CA ASN A 214 7.62 -0.40 8.83
C ASN A 214 7.89 -1.90 8.93
N TYR A 215 6.87 -2.74 8.79
CA TYR A 215 7.02 -4.19 8.80
C TYR A 215 7.50 -4.70 7.43
N ILE A 216 8.56 -5.51 7.44
CA ILE A 216 9.12 -6.15 6.25
C ILE A 216 9.18 -7.66 6.47
N TRP A 217 8.71 -8.44 5.50
CA TRP A 217 8.88 -9.88 5.48
C TRP A 217 10.10 -10.24 4.64
N TYR A 218 11.04 -10.93 5.28
CA TYR A 218 12.25 -11.41 4.61
C TYR A 218 12.72 -12.73 5.24
N SER A 219 13.00 -13.73 4.40
CA SER A 219 13.55 -15.03 4.80
C SER A 219 12.72 -15.73 5.89
N GLY A 220 11.40 -15.71 5.73
CA GLY A 220 10.47 -16.34 6.66
C GLY A 220 10.47 -15.73 8.07
N LYS A 221 10.85 -14.45 8.16
CA LYS A 221 10.92 -13.68 9.42
C LYS A 221 10.26 -12.33 9.20
N LEU A 222 9.56 -11.86 10.24
CA LEU A 222 9.01 -10.52 10.28
C LEU A 222 10.06 -9.58 10.89
N TRP A 223 10.33 -8.49 10.19
CA TRP A 223 11.32 -7.48 10.55
C TRP A 223 10.66 -6.12 10.71
N ARG A 224 11.33 -5.21 11.43
CA ARG A 224 11.01 -3.79 11.54
C ARG A 224 12.15 -2.99 10.95
N ALA A 225 11.84 -2.07 10.04
CA ALA A 225 12.82 -1.07 9.64
C ALA A 225 13.05 -0.06 10.77
N VAL A 226 14.31 0.24 11.05
CA VAL A 226 14.75 1.06 12.18
C VAL A 226 15.28 2.41 11.71
N SER A 227 16.16 2.39 10.72
CA SER A 227 16.77 3.60 10.18
C SER A 227 17.19 3.42 8.72
N ILE A 228 17.44 4.54 8.07
CA ILE A 228 17.97 4.63 6.71
C ILE A 228 19.28 5.41 6.79
N ASP A 229 20.34 4.87 6.20
CA ASP A 229 21.62 5.56 6.04
C ASP A 229 21.50 6.54 4.86
N PRO A 230 21.57 7.87 5.07
CA PRO A 230 21.42 8.85 4.01
C PRO A 230 22.56 8.82 2.98
N SER A 231 23.73 8.23 3.31
CA SER A 231 24.90 8.22 2.44
C SER A 231 24.78 7.23 1.28
N ASP A 232 24.10 6.10 1.50
CA ASP A 232 23.96 5.02 0.51
C ASP A 232 22.54 4.47 0.35
N ASN A 233 21.56 4.99 1.11
CA ASN A 233 20.17 4.53 1.19
C ASN A 233 20.00 3.06 1.62
N SER A 234 20.98 2.48 2.33
CA SER A 234 20.79 1.20 3.01
C SER A 234 19.79 1.34 4.15
N VAL A 235 19.06 0.26 4.44
CA VAL A 235 17.98 0.27 5.44
C VAL A 235 18.27 -0.74 6.53
N LYS A 236 18.43 -0.25 7.76
CA LYS A 236 18.64 -1.08 8.95
C LYS A 236 17.34 -1.72 9.37
N LEU A 237 17.35 -3.04 9.52
CA LEU A 237 16.23 -3.83 10.04
C LEU A 237 16.61 -4.48 11.36
N VAL A 238 15.61 -4.76 12.19
CA VAL A 238 15.69 -5.63 13.37
C VAL A 238 14.57 -6.66 13.31
N THR A 239 14.78 -7.88 13.80
CA THR A 239 13.69 -8.87 13.88
C THR A 239 12.58 -8.37 14.82
N GLN A 240 11.31 -8.60 14.46
CA GLN A 240 10.17 -8.23 15.32
C GLN A 240 10.20 -8.98 16.65
N TRP A 241 10.63 -10.25 16.61
CA TRP A 241 10.71 -11.13 17.77
C TRP A 241 12.14 -11.52 18.09
N ASN A 242 12.36 -11.94 19.33
CA ASN A 242 13.59 -12.61 19.72
C ASN A 242 13.71 -13.91 18.90
N ILE A 243 14.86 -14.15 18.29
CA ILE A 243 15.10 -15.35 17.48
C ILE A 243 15.62 -16.50 18.34
N SER A 244 16.40 -16.17 19.38
CA SER A 244 16.93 -17.11 20.35
C SER A 244 17.08 -16.41 21.72
N ALA A 245 17.37 -17.19 22.75
CA ALA A 245 17.77 -16.68 24.06
C ALA A 245 19.14 -17.27 24.41
N ILE A 246 20.18 -16.45 24.39
CA ILE A 246 21.57 -16.88 24.60
C ILE A 246 22.30 -15.92 25.54
N PRO A 247 23.35 -16.39 26.24
CA PRO A 247 24.32 -15.50 26.84
C PRO A 247 24.94 -14.58 25.80
N TYR A 248 25.10 -13.31 26.16
CA TYR A 248 25.81 -12.35 25.32
C TYR A 248 27.27 -12.80 25.12
N ASN A 249 27.95 -13.09 26.23
CA ASN A 249 29.35 -13.51 26.27
C ASN A 249 29.73 -14.12 27.64
N ALA A 250 30.99 -14.43 27.87
CA ALA A 250 31.52 -14.93 29.14
C ALA A 250 31.28 -13.95 30.32
N SER A 251 31.19 -14.49 31.54
CA SER A 251 30.99 -13.70 32.76
C SER A 251 32.04 -12.60 32.89
N GLY A 252 31.60 -11.36 33.07
CA GLY A 252 32.48 -10.19 33.22
C GLY A 252 33.11 -9.70 31.93
N ASN A 253 32.69 -10.18 30.76
CA ASN A 253 33.13 -9.67 29.46
C ASN A 253 31.94 -9.17 28.63
N PRO A 254 31.69 -7.86 28.51
CA PRO A 254 30.58 -7.31 27.74
C PRO A 254 30.95 -6.97 26.29
N THR A 255 32.17 -7.31 25.83
CA THR A 255 32.64 -6.99 24.48
C THR A 255 31.83 -7.76 23.44
N PHE A 256 31.39 -7.09 22.37
CA PHE A 256 30.69 -7.73 21.24
C PHE A 256 31.64 -8.52 20.34
N GLU A 257 32.80 -7.95 20.01
CA GLU A 257 33.83 -8.64 19.22
C GLU A 257 34.36 -9.87 19.97
N GLY A 258 34.36 -11.02 19.30
CA GLY A 258 34.69 -12.34 19.85
C GLY A 258 33.66 -12.90 20.83
N SER A 259 32.42 -12.37 20.85
CA SER A 259 31.37 -12.84 21.74
C SER A 259 30.59 -14.02 21.18
N TYR A 260 29.95 -14.78 22.07
CA TYR A 260 29.01 -15.83 21.67
C TYR A 260 27.86 -15.28 20.81
N MET A 261 27.43 -14.05 21.08
CA MET A 261 26.42 -13.35 20.30
C MET A 261 26.90 -13.09 18.87
N GLN A 262 28.08 -12.49 18.69
CA GLN A 262 28.64 -12.22 17.37
C GLN A 262 28.85 -13.51 16.57
N ASP A 263 29.43 -14.53 17.21
CA ASP A 263 29.67 -15.84 16.61
C ASP A 263 28.37 -16.45 16.09
N TRP A 264 27.34 -16.53 16.93
CA TRP A 264 26.05 -17.10 16.54
C TRP A 264 25.33 -16.30 15.44
N LEU A 265 25.41 -14.97 15.48
CA LEU A 265 24.78 -14.09 14.49
C LEU A 265 25.38 -14.25 13.09
N ASN A 266 26.70 -14.41 13.00
CA ASN A 266 27.44 -14.45 11.74
C ASN A 266 27.88 -15.86 11.32
N ASP A 267 27.53 -16.89 12.10
CA ASP A 267 27.73 -18.29 11.70
C ASP A 267 26.88 -18.65 10.46
N THR A 268 27.54 -19.28 9.49
CA THR A 268 26.96 -19.72 8.21
C THR A 268 26.71 -21.23 8.15
N THR A 269 27.04 -21.95 9.22
CA THR A 269 26.70 -23.36 9.38
C THR A 269 25.21 -23.55 9.72
N VAL A 270 24.77 -24.81 9.85
CA VAL A 270 23.36 -25.19 9.96
C VAL A 270 22.62 -24.51 11.13
N ASP A 271 23.31 -24.22 12.23
CA ASP A 271 22.72 -23.65 13.45
C ASP A 271 22.93 -22.12 13.58
N GLY A 272 23.74 -21.54 12.69
CA GLY A 272 24.06 -20.12 12.67
C GLY A 272 22.93 -19.27 12.09
N PHE A 273 22.81 -18.02 12.54
CA PHE A 273 21.72 -17.15 12.08
C PHE A 273 21.87 -16.73 10.62
N LEU A 274 23.05 -16.25 10.23
CA LEU A 274 23.32 -15.73 8.87
C LEU A 274 23.15 -16.81 7.80
N GLY A 275 23.65 -18.03 8.05
CA GLY A 275 23.51 -19.16 7.11
C GLY A 275 22.06 -19.58 6.86
N ASN A 276 21.15 -19.22 7.77
CA ASN A 276 19.71 -19.49 7.66
C ASN A 276 18.90 -18.33 7.05
N LEU A 277 19.57 -17.29 6.51
CA LEU A 277 18.93 -16.25 5.72
C LEU A 277 18.97 -16.61 4.23
N ARG A 278 17.81 -16.58 3.57
CA ARG A 278 17.67 -16.85 2.13
C ARG A 278 18.50 -15.87 1.32
N ASP A 279 19.44 -16.38 0.53
CA ASP A 279 20.22 -15.64 -0.46
C ASP A 279 20.78 -14.31 0.09
N TYR A 280 21.26 -14.31 1.35
CA TYR A 280 21.53 -13.08 2.10
C TYR A 280 22.46 -12.12 1.37
N GLU A 281 23.42 -12.63 0.60
CA GLU A 281 24.36 -11.84 -0.20
C GLU A 281 23.65 -10.94 -1.23
N ASN A 282 22.42 -11.25 -1.65
CA ASN A 282 21.64 -10.42 -2.57
C ASN A 282 20.85 -9.32 -1.85
N PHE A 283 20.59 -9.49 -0.56
CA PHE A 283 19.71 -8.60 0.21
C PHE A 283 20.45 -7.70 1.18
N ILE A 284 21.47 -8.21 1.89
CA ILE A 284 22.09 -7.51 3.02
C ILE A 284 23.53 -7.10 2.72
N LYS A 285 23.99 -6.01 3.35
CA LYS A 285 25.40 -5.60 3.37
C LYS A 285 26.17 -6.54 4.30
N THR A 286 27.13 -7.27 3.74
CA THR A 286 27.99 -8.21 4.48
C THR A 286 29.15 -7.54 5.21
N ASP A 287 29.34 -6.25 4.97
CA ASP A 287 30.38 -5.37 5.52
C ASP A 287 29.78 -4.22 6.35
N SER A 288 28.65 -4.46 7.02
CA SER A 288 28.02 -3.47 7.88
C SER A 288 28.92 -3.13 9.07
N VAL A 289 28.95 -1.85 9.46
CA VAL A 289 29.77 -1.38 10.59
C VAL A 289 28.86 -1.06 11.78
N TRP A 290 29.09 -1.75 12.90
CA TRP A 290 28.28 -1.72 14.11
C TRP A 290 29.02 -0.98 15.22
N ASN A 291 28.38 0.02 15.84
CA ASN A 291 28.96 0.79 16.94
C ASN A 291 28.73 0.10 18.29
N ALA A 292 29.74 -0.62 18.77
CA ALA A 292 29.74 -1.35 20.05
C ALA A 292 30.42 -0.55 21.18
N THR A 293 30.57 0.76 21.02
CA THR A 293 31.22 1.62 22.01
C THR A 293 30.45 1.62 23.33
N LEU A 294 31.17 1.38 24.42
CA LEU A 294 30.64 1.46 25.77
C LEU A 294 30.11 2.86 26.06
N THR A 295 28.92 2.95 26.64
CA THR A 295 28.37 4.22 27.15
C THR A 295 27.45 3.97 28.34
N THR A 296 27.41 4.91 29.28
CA THR A 296 26.44 4.89 30.39
C THR A 296 25.17 5.69 30.10
N SER A 297 25.16 6.42 28.98
CA SER A 297 24.04 7.23 28.49
C SER A 297 23.25 6.47 27.41
N THR A 298 22.05 6.94 27.10
CA THR A 298 21.21 6.48 25.99
C THR A 298 21.27 7.37 24.75
N SER A 299 22.15 8.38 24.75
CA SER A 299 22.46 9.23 23.60
C SER A 299 23.40 8.54 22.61
N LYS A 300 23.54 9.10 21.39
CA LYS A 300 24.47 8.61 20.37
C LYS A 300 25.86 8.37 20.96
N PRO A 301 26.38 7.14 20.92
CA PRO A 301 27.70 6.84 21.44
C PRO A 301 28.79 7.36 20.48
N GLU A 302 29.97 7.65 21.05
CA GLU A 302 31.19 7.88 20.26
C GLU A 302 31.48 6.66 19.37
N SER A 303 32.28 6.85 18.32
CA SER A 303 32.64 5.76 17.38
C SER A 303 34.05 5.25 17.64
N THR A 304 34.33 4.77 18.86
CA THR A 304 35.67 4.30 19.26
C THR A 304 35.84 2.79 19.19
N THR A 305 34.75 2.03 19.31
CA THR A 305 34.73 0.56 19.17
C THR A 305 33.72 0.19 18.09
N MET A 306 34.23 -0.11 16.90
CA MET A 306 33.42 -0.46 15.72
C MET A 306 33.72 -1.89 15.31
N VAL A 307 32.68 -2.65 14.98
CA VAL A 307 32.80 -4.05 14.55
C VAL A 307 32.19 -4.18 13.15
N THR A 308 32.89 -4.83 12.22
CA THR A 308 32.41 -5.02 10.85
C THR A 308 31.92 -6.45 10.66
N ASP A 309 30.62 -6.61 10.42
CA ASP A 309 29.94 -7.90 10.29
C ASP A 309 28.69 -7.77 9.42
N ALA A 310 28.20 -8.88 8.87
CA ALA A 310 26.94 -8.91 8.12
C ALA A 310 25.72 -8.70 9.03
N VAL A 311 25.75 -9.28 10.23
CA VAL A 311 24.66 -9.25 11.20
C VAL A 311 25.17 -8.73 12.55
N GLY A 312 24.43 -7.78 13.12
CA GLY A 312 24.65 -7.28 14.47
C GLY A 312 23.37 -7.35 15.29
N ILE A 313 23.28 -6.50 16.32
CA ILE A 313 22.07 -6.18 17.06
C ILE A 313 22.00 -4.66 17.27
N LEU A 314 20.85 -4.12 17.63
CA LEU A 314 20.72 -2.67 17.82
C LEU A 314 21.57 -2.19 19.02
N ASN A 315 22.22 -1.05 18.85
CA ASN A 315 22.80 -0.33 19.98
C ASN A 315 21.72 0.41 20.77
N ILE A 316 22.06 0.87 21.97
CA ILE A 316 21.08 1.46 22.87
C ILE A 316 20.46 2.75 22.32
N TYR A 317 21.25 3.55 21.60
CA TYR A 317 20.77 4.79 21.00
C TYR A 317 19.78 4.54 19.87
N GLU A 318 20.01 3.53 19.03
CA GLU A 318 19.07 3.14 17.97
C GLU A 318 17.73 2.69 18.56
N TYR A 319 17.76 1.94 19.67
CA TYR A 319 16.56 1.60 20.41
C TYR A 319 15.85 2.85 20.95
N THR A 320 16.58 3.77 21.57
CA THR A 320 15.96 4.97 22.16
C THR A 320 15.37 5.92 21.14
N MET A 321 15.97 6.00 19.95
CA MET A 321 15.43 6.77 18.83
C MET A 321 14.09 6.22 18.34
N SER A 322 13.84 4.91 18.44
CA SER A 322 12.59 4.30 17.98
C SER A 322 11.34 4.86 18.67
N TYR A 323 11.47 5.33 19.92
CA TYR A 323 10.40 5.96 20.68
C TYR A 323 10.56 7.48 20.81
N SER A 324 11.42 8.11 20.02
CA SER A 324 11.49 9.58 19.98
C SER A 324 10.11 10.16 19.60
N GLY A 325 9.56 11.02 20.48
CA GLY A 325 8.22 11.58 20.34
C GLY A 325 7.12 10.81 21.09
N THR A 326 7.47 9.72 21.77
CA THR A 326 6.59 8.95 22.66
C THR A 326 7.39 8.40 23.85
N ASP A 327 6.76 7.59 24.69
CA ASP A 327 7.43 6.90 25.81
C ASP A 327 7.91 5.51 25.42
N SER A 328 8.94 5.01 26.10
CA SER A 328 9.54 3.69 25.84
C SER A 328 8.54 2.52 25.84
N SER A 329 7.49 2.58 26.66
CA SER A 329 6.44 1.55 26.68
C SER A 329 5.56 1.56 25.43
N ASN A 330 5.46 2.70 24.75
CA ASN A 330 4.64 2.90 23.54
C ASN A 330 5.48 2.90 22.26
N GLY A 331 6.81 2.85 22.37
CA GLY A 331 7.71 2.75 21.22
C GLY A 331 7.44 1.49 20.40
N TYR A 332 7.43 1.62 19.08
CA TYR A 332 7.07 0.49 18.21
C TYR A 332 8.00 -0.73 18.29
N LEU A 333 9.23 -0.55 18.80
CA LEU A 333 10.17 -1.65 19.03
C LEU A 333 9.94 -2.38 20.36
N ASN A 334 9.12 -1.84 21.27
CA ASN A 334 8.70 -2.55 22.47
C ASN A 334 7.74 -3.69 22.07
N ASN A 335 8.24 -4.92 22.12
CA ASN A 335 7.49 -6.13 21.76
C ASN A 335 7.08 -6.97 22.98
N GLY A 336 7.23 -6.46 24.20
CA GLY A 336 6.87 -7.20 25.41
C GLY A 336 7.90 -8.22 25.89
N LEU A 337 9.12 -8.23 25.34
CA LEU A 337 10.16 -9.22 25.65
C LEU A 337 11.45 -8.55 26.15
N ASP A 338 12.22 -9.28 26.95
CA ASP A 338 13.57 -8.88 27.33
C ASP A 338 14.57 -9.26 26.21
N TRP A 339 15.54 -8.39 25.89
CA TRP A 339 16.56 -8.66 24.88
C TRP A 339 17.85 -7.83 25.04
N TRP A 340 18.95 -8.37 24.52
CA TRP A 340 20.27 -7.75 24.53
C TRP A 340 20.41 -6.60 23.54
N THR A 341 21.10 -5.53 23.92
CA THR A 341 21.59 -4.52 22.98
C THR A 341 23.08 -4.71 22.70
N LEU A 342 23.59 -4.08 21.65
CA LEU A 342 25.01 -4.10 21.27
C LEU A 342 25.92 -3.41 22.28
N THR A 343 25.35 -2.55 23.12
CA THR A 343 26.10 -1.53 23.87
C THR A 343 26.50 -2.05 25.26
N PRO A 344 27.81 -2.09 25.58
CA PRO A 344 28.26 -2.28 26.96
C PRO A 344 27.86 -1.08 27.84
N TYR A 345 27.41 -1.34 29.07
CA TYR A 345 27.18 -0.28 30.07
C TYR A 345 28.43 0.00 30.90
N SER A 346 29.15 -1.07 31.27
CA SER A 346 30.38 -1.02 32.05
C SER A 346 31.37 -2.07 31.53
N THR A 347 32.47 -2.29 32.23
CA THR A 347 33.43 -3.36 31.90
C THR A 347 32.93 -4.77 32.23
N SER A 348 31.75 -4.91 32.83
CA SER A 348 31.18 -6.22 33.23
C SER A 348 29.71 -6.42 32.88
N ILE A 349 29.04 -5.39 32.34
CA ILE A 349 27.59 -5.34 32.16
C ILE A 349 27.26 -4.85 30.75
N VAL A 350 26.23 -5.44 30.14
CA VAL A 350 25.67 -5.03 28.85
C VAL A 350 24.31 -4.36 29.07
N HIS A 351 23.99 -3.34 28.28
CA HIS A 351 22.63 -2.79 28.27
C HIS A 351 21.65 -3.80 27.70
N SER A 352 20.45 -3.86 28.27
CA SER A 352 19.35 -4.64 27.74
C SER A 352 18.09 -3.79 27.67
N VAL A 353 17.08 -4.32 26.99
CA VAL A 353 15.73 -3.79 27.00
C VAL A 353 14.85 -4.76 27.75
N SER A 354 14.06 -4.27 28.69
CA SER A 354 13.10 -5.07 29.42
C SER A 354 11.75 -5.17 28.71
N SER A 355 10.94 -6.16 29.08
CA SER A 355 9.61 -6.44 28.54
C SER A 355 8.60 -5.28 28.63
N ASN A 356 8.83 -4.28 29.50
CA ASN A 356 8.02 -3.07 29.56
C ASN A 356 8.55 -1.92 28.66
N GLY A 357 9.62 -2.16 27.89
CA GLY A 357 10.29 -1.19 27.04
C GLY A 357 11.41 -0.39 27.71
N SER A 358 11.63 -0.51 29.02
CA SER A 358 12.69 0.24 29.71
C SER A 358 14.08 -0.26 29.35
N VAL A 359 15.06 0.64 29.44
CA VAL A 359 16.49 0.31 29.30
C VAL A 359 17.02 -0.15 30.65
N PHE A 360 17.65 -1.33 30.69
CA PHE A 360 18.33 -1.88 31.86
C PHE A 360 19.85 -1.85 31.70
N ASN A 361 20.53 -1.63 32.81
CA ASN A 361 21.96 -1.34 32.87
C ASN A 361 22.67 -2.16 33.97
N ASN A 362 22.14 -3.34 34.28
CA ASN A 362 22.64 -4.22 35.33
C ASN A 362 22.69 -5.70 34.92
N ASP A 363 22.56 -6.00 33.62
CA ASP A 363 22.55 -7.37 33.11
C ASP A 363 23.94 -7.94 32.83
N PHE A 364 24.18 -9.11 33.42
CA PHE A 364 25.44 -9.83 33.25
C PHE A 364 25.47 -10.55 31.91
N PRO A 365 26.57 -10.42 31.13
CA PRO A 365 26.67 -11.02 29.79
C PRO A 365 26.53 -12.54 29.78
N SER A 366 26.77 -13.21 30.92
CA SER A 366 26.61 -14.66 31.08
C SER A 366 25.15 -15.13 31.26
N ASN A 367 24.21 -14.21 31.50
CA ASN A 367 22.79 -14.56 31.62
C ASN A 367 22.19 -14.82 30.24
N ALA A 368 21.25 -15.75 30.11
CA ALA A 368 20.52 -15.90 28.86
C ALA A 368 19.49 -14.76 28.74
N ASN A 369 19.52 -14.03 27.62
CA ASN A 369 18.50 -13.04 27.28
C ASN A 369 18.19 -13.10 25.77
N GLY A 370 17.10 -12.48 25.34
CA GLY A 370 16.67 -12.47 23.95
C GLY A 370 17.71 -11.89 22.99
N ALA A 371 17.90 -12.56 21.85
CA ALA A 371 18.67 -12.04 20.72
C ALA A 371 17.72 -11.54 19.64
N ARG A 372 17.85 -10.25 19.26
CA ARG A 372 17.13 -9.62 18.15
C ARG A 372 18.12 -9.19 17.06
N PRO A 373 18.42 -10.07 16.10
CA PRO A 373 19.36 -9.78 15.02
C PRO A 373 18.97 -8.53 14.22
N SER A 374 19.99 -7.80 13.80
CA SER A 374 19.88 -6.62 12.96
C SER A 374 20.74 -6.77 11.71
N ILE A 375 20.22 -6.28 10.58
CA ILE A 375 20.87 -6.33 9.25
C ILE A 375 20.72 -4.97 8.57
N ASN A 376 21.59 -4.65 7.61
CA ASN A 376 21.37 -3.53 6.70
C ASN A 376 21.06 -4.05 5.31
N LEU A 377 19.85 -3.78 4.80
CA LEU A 377 19.51 -4.08 3.42
C LEU A 377 20.32 -3.19 2.46
N LYS A 378 20.75 -3.75 1.34
CA LYS A 378 21.36 -3.00 0.24
C LYS A 378 20.34 -2.04 -0.38
N SER A 379 20.78 -0.90 -0.88
CA SER A 379 19.91 0.08 -1.54
C SER A 379 19.29 -0.40 -2.86
N SER A 380 19.85 -1.45 -3.46
CA SER A 380 19.29 -2.10 -4.64
C SER A 380 18.06 -2.97 -4.35
N VAL A 381 17.79 -3.29 -3.08
CA VAL A 381 16.63 -4.11 -2.69
C VAL A 381 15.35 -3.32 -2.91
N ARG A 382 14.33 -3.98 -3.49
CA ARG A 382 13.05 -3.35 -3.83
C ARG A 382 11.89 -4.04 -3.14
N ILE A 383 10.90 -3.26 -2.72
CA ILE A 383 9.57 -3.72 -2.32
C ILE A 383 8.72 -3.94 -3.57
N VAL A 384 7.96 -5.04 -3.58
CA VAL A 384 7.08 -5.46 -4.71
C VAL A 384 5.64 -5.71 -4.29
N SER A 385 5.34 -5.74 -2.99
CA SER A 385 3.97 -5.79 -2.47
C SER A 385 3.95 -5.48 -0.97
N GLY A 386 2.75 -5.39 -0.40
CA GLY A 386 2.55 -5.06 1.02
C GLY A 386 2.41 -3.56 1.24
N ASP A 387 1.80 -3.20 2.36
CA ASP A 387 1.61 -1.80 2.79
C ASP A 387 2.43 -1.46 4.05
N GLY A 388 3.24 -2.41 4.53
CA GLY A 388 4.13 -2.21 5.66
C GLY A 388 3.43 -2.32 7.01
N THR A 389 2.14 -2.63 7.06
CA THR A 389 1.44 -2.99 8.29
C THR A 389 1.85 -4.39 8.76
N LYS A 390 1.55 -4.74 10.02
CA LYS A 390 1.84 -6.06 10.58
C LYS A 390 1.14 -7.20 9.81
N ASP A 391 -0.10 -6.97 9.38
CA ASP A 391 -0.92 -7.98 8.70
C ASP A 391 -0.59 -8.08 7.21
N ASN A 392 -0.05 -7.01 6.62
CA ASN A 392 0.36 -6.96 5.22
C ASN A 392 1.78 -6.34 5.07
N PRO A 393 2.82 -7.01 5.61
CA PRO A 393 4.18 -6.48 5.62
C PRO A 393 4.72 -6.33 4.21
N TYR A 394 5.64 -5.39 4.02
CA TYR A 394 6.34 -5.23 2.75
C TYR A 394 7.06 -6.52 2.35
N ARG A 395 6.94 -6.89 1.08
CA ARG A 395 7.60 -8.06 0.48
C ARG A 395 8.71 -7.61 -0.45
N LEU A 396 9.86 -8.25 -0.33
CA LEU A 396 11.04 -7.92 -1.12
C LEU A 396 11.06 -8.68 -2.45
N ASN A 397 11.52 -8.02 -3.51
CA ASN A 397 11.76 -8.66 -4.79
C ASN A 397 12.78 -9.79 -4.62
N GLY A 398 12.49 -10.99 -5.13
CA GLY A 398 13.31 -12.18 -4.93
C GLY A 398 13.00 -12.98 -3.66
N ASP A 399 12.19 -12.46 -2.72
CA ASP A 399 11.67 -13.19 -1.55
C ASP A 399 10.13 -13.16 -1.46
N ASN A 400 9.46 -12.90 -2.59
CA ASN A 400 8.01 -12.84 -2.70
C ASN A 400 7.44 -13.93 -3.61
N ASP A 401 7.71 -15.20 -3.28
CA ASP A 401 7.18 -16.32 -4.05
C ASP A 401 5.65 -16.41 -3.89
N THR A 402 4.89 -16.34 -4.99
CA THR A 402 3.41 -16.32 -4.98
C THR A 402 2.75 -17.61 -5.46
N ASN A 403 3.43 -18.43 -6.27
CA ASN A 403 2.93 -19.73 -6.72
C ASN A 403 3.88 -20.85 -6.28
N LEU A 404 3.50 -21.54 -5.20
CA LEU A 404 4.29 -22.62 -4.59
C LEU A 404 3.73 -24.01 -4.89
N SER A 405 2.71 -24.12 -5.74
CA SER A 405 2.09 -25.40 -6.06
C SER A 405 3.07 -26.30 -6.83
N GLY A 406 3.29 -27.51 -6.32
CA GLY A 406 4.21 -28.49 -6.90
C GLY A 406 5.68 -28.31 -6.50
N THR A 407 6.03 -27.29 -5.71
CA THR A 407 7.39 -27.11 -5.18
C THR A 407 7.70 -28.14 -4.11
N MET A 408 8.89 -28.74 -4.15
CA MET A 408 9.31 -29.70 -3.13
C MET A 408 9.67 -29.00 -1.82
N LEU A 409 9.30 -29.60 -0.69
CA LEU A 409 9.53 -29.00 0.62
C LEU A 409 11.02 -28.88 0.99
N ASN A 410 11.83 -29.83 0.54
CA ASN A 410 13.28 -29.85 0.76
C ASN A 410 14.05 -28.83 -0.09
N THR A 411 13.36 -28.06 -0.95
CA THR A 411 13.94 -26.95 -1.70
C THR A 411 13.43 -25.58 -1.20
N ARG A 412 12.67 -25.57 -0.11
CA ARG A 412 12.13 -24.36 0.54
C ARG A 412 13.09 -23.84 1.61
N TYR A 413 12.90 -22.63 2.10
CA TYR A 413 13.91 -21.95 2.92
C TYR A 413 13.61 -22.03 4.43
N SER A 414 14.65 -22.02 5.25
CA SER A 414 14.51 -21.92 6.70
C SER A 414 13.73 -20.67 7.09
N GLY A 415 12.80 -20.84 8.03
CA GLY A 415 11.89 -19.81 8.49
C GLY A 415 10.55 -19.77 7.77
N GLU A 416 10.40 -20.37 6.58
CA GLU A 416 9.12 -20.40 5.86
C GLU A 416 8.06 -21.21 6.59
N TYR A 417 6.79 -20.91 6.30
CA TYR A 417 5.64 -21.52 6.96
C TYR A 417 4.95 -22.52 6.05
N ILE A 418 4.49 -23.63 6.63
CA ILE A 418 3.77 -24.70 5.94
C ILE A 418 2.50 -25.00 6.73
N ARG A 419 1.39 -25.20 6.01
CA ARG A 419 0.18 -25.77 6.60
C ARG A 419 0.18 -27.28 6.39
N PHE A 420 0.20 -28.02 7.49
CA PHE A 420 0.20 -29.48 7.52
C PHE A 420 -0.84 -29.99 8.51
N GLY A 421 -1.81 -30.78 8.03
CA GLY A 421 -2.92 -31.31 8.81
C GLY A 421 -4.21 -30.48 8.76
N THR A 422 -5.26 -30.99 9.42
CA THR A 422 -6.60 -30.38 9.49
C THR A 422 -6.90 -29.94 10.92
N GLY A 423 -7.18 -28.66 11.16
CA GLY A 423 -7.53 -28.14 12.49
C GLY A 423 -6.66 -26.96 12.94
N GLU A 424 -6.77 -26.59 14.22
CA GLU A 424 -6.16 -25.38 14.80
C GLU A 424 -4.62 -25.44 14.94
N ASN A 425 -4.03 -26.64 15.01
CA ASN A 425 -2.59 -26.85 15.20
C ASN A 425 -1.86 -27.27 13.91
N ASN A 426 -2.20 -26.65 12.79
CA ASN A 426 -1.71 -27.06 11.47
C ASN A 426 -0.60 -26.18 10.88
N LEU A 427 -0.17 -25.12 11.57
CA LEU A 427 0.88 -24.23 11.08
C LEU A 427 2.25 -24.65 11.63
N TYR A 428 3.18 -24.89 10.71
CA TYR A 428 4.55 -25.31 11.00
C TYR A 428 5.55 -24.37 10.35
N ARG A 429 6.77 -24.35 10.86
CA ARG A 429 7.90 -23.59 10.35
C ARG A 429 9.00 -24.53 9.90
N ILE A 430 9.60 -24.27 8.73
CA ILE A 430 10.82 -24.94 8.27
C ILE A 430 11.98 -24.50 9.15
N VAL A 431 12.70 -25.46 9.72
CA VAL A 431 13.87 -25.21 10.57
C VAL A 431 15.15 -25.46 9.80
N SER A 432 15.25 -26.60 9.12
CA SER A 432 16.43 -27.02 8.39
C SER A 432 16.11 -28.17 7.42
N HIS A 433 17.09 -28.54 6.61
CA HIS A 433 17.04 -29.74 5.76
C HIS A 433 18.03 -30.77 6.26
N GLU A 434 17.60 -32.03 6.28
CA GLU A 434 18.38 -33.16 6.78
C GLU A 434 18.55 -34.20 5.65
N ASN A 435 19.76 -34.76 5.52
CA ASN A 435 20.07 -35.86 4.59
C ASN A 435 19.75 -35.56 3.10
N GLY A 436 19.68 -34.30 2.69
CA GLY A 436 19.42 -33.86 1.31
C GLY A 436 17.97 -34.01 0.83
N THR A 437 17.13 -34.79 1.52
CA THR A 437 15.73 -35.02 1.14
C THR A 437 14.72 -34.76 2.26
N GLY A 438 15.15 -34.77 3.51
CA GLY A 438 14.29 -34.51 4.67
C GLY A 438 14.17 -33.02 4.96
N THR A 439 12.98 -32.57 5.35
CA THR A 439 12.76 -31.23 5.88
C THR A 439 12.34 -31.33 7.33
N LYS A 440 13.11 -30.70 8.21
CA LYS A 440 12.77 -30.57 9.62
C LYS A 440 11.82 -29.39 9.79
N ILE A 441 10.69 -29.65 10.43
CA ILE A 441 9.69 -28.63 10.74
C ILE A 441 9.40 -28.63 12.24
N THR A 442 9.00 -27.47 12.76
CA THR A 442 8.52 -27.29 14.14
C THR A 442 7.15 -26.63 14.12
N SER A 443 6.32 -26.84 15.15
CA SER A 443 5.06 -26.11 15.24
C SER A 443 5.35 -24.60 15.34
N ALA A 444 4.57 -23.79 14.63
CA ALA A 444 4.75 -22.34 14.64
C ALA A 444 4.38 -21.73 16.00
N GLU A 445 3.48 -22.38 16.73
CA GLU A 445 3.02 -21.99 18.06
C GLU A 445 2.93 -23.23 18.97
N PRO A 446 2.87 -23.07 20.30
CA PRO A 446 2.49 -24.13 21.22
C PRO A 446 1.09 -24.67 20.89
N LEU A 447 0.84 -25.94 21.22
CA LEU A 447 -0.44 -26.60 20.94
C LEU A 447 -1.61 -25.87 21.61
N LYS A 448 -2.69 -25.71 20.85
CA LYS A 448 -3.96 -25.14 21.30
C LYS A 448 -5.05 -26.21 21.42
N SER A 449 -6.00 -25.95 22.31
CA SER A 449 -7.29 -26.63 22.44
C SER A 449 -8.37 -25.58 22.64
N GLY A 450 -9.14 -25.27 21.59
CA GLY A 450 -10.20 -24.26 21.66
C GLY A 450 -9.64 -22.87 21.98
N GLU A 451 -8.73 -22.38 21.13
CA GLU A 451 -8.03 -21.08 21.22
C GLU A 451 -7.06 -20.91 22.40
N THR A 452 -7.09 -21.80 23.40
CA THR A 452 -6.20 -21.74 24.57
C THR A 452 -4.99 -22.64 24.41
N PHE A 453 -3.81 -22.21 24.87
CA PHE A 453 -2.62 -23.05 24.88
C PHE A 453 -2.75 -24.19 25.89
N VAL A 454 -2.42 -25.41 25.44
CA VAL A 454 -2.40 -26.60 26.30
C VAL A 454 -1.24 -26.47 27.28
N THR A 455 -1.55 -26.57 28.57
CA THR A 455 -0.56 -26.58 29.65
C THR A 455 -0.52 -27.96 30.30
N SER A 456 0.67 -28.43 30.64
CA SER A 456 0.87 -29.64 31.42
C SER A 456 1.93 -29.35 32.46
N ALA A 457 1.65 -29.66 33.73
CA ALA A 457 2.64 -29.61 34.79
C ALA A 457 3.44 -30.92 34.74
N PHE A 458 4.76 -30.82 34.60
CA PHE A 458 5.68 -31.95 34.66
C PHE A 458 6.20 -32.17 36.08
#